data_AF-A0A5R8P8Y5-F1
#
_entry.id   AF-A0A5R8P8Y5-F1
#
_cell.length_a   1.000
_cell.length_b   1.000
_cell.length_c   1.000
_cell.angle_alpha   90.00
_cell.angle_beta   90.00
_cell.angle_gamma   90.00
#
_symmetry.space_group_name_H-M   'P 1'
#
loop_
_entity.id
_entity.type
_entity.pdbx_description
1 polymer ?
#
loop_
_entity_poly.entity_id
_entity_poly.type
_entity_poly.pdbx_seq_one_letter_code
_entity_poly.pdbx_strand_id
1 'polypeptide(L)'
;MTEPKQPSHPHQAPGASLRAGASDETDPFYYANTGVSWDEQLLRADFARAHQLREAAYRADNDQMTVMLADAGRLAERWRTRDLAAVWEGLENAVLGWRHAPATMARLLNNLEHDAQHGRDSALPEAEVRSLYQAGELTGHRTWLTPATMTRDASHHAPRIFGQATGTAMAALVGGHDQGHAPAAMPSADIQSAVEHAVADETPTWVPEPETDPTAPSASSQSHMECGP
;
A
#
# COMPACT_ATOMS: atom_id res chain seq x y z
N MET A 1 28.31 15.09 63.23
CA MET A 1 27.93 15.92 62.07
C MET A 1 27.97 15.01 60.87
N THR A 2 26.80 14.55 60.43
CA THR A 2 26.64 13.53 59.39
C THR A 2 25.81 14.15 58.28
N GLU A 3 26.41 14.30 57.11
CA GLU A 3 25.83 14.99 55.96
C GLU A 3 24.83 14.07 55.24
N PRO A 4 23.60 14.50 54.96
CA PRO A 4 22.61 13.65 54.29
C PRO A 4 22.89 13.58 52.79
N LYS A 5 23.15 12.36 52.32
CA LYS A 5 23.33 11.98 50.91
C LYS A 5 22.03 12.23 50.13
N GLN A 6 22.04 13.18 49.20
CA GLN A 6 20.91 13.45 48.31
C GLN A 6 20.65 12.26 47.36
N PRO A 7 19.37 11.91 47.08
CA PRO A 7 19.02 10.87 46.13
C PRO A 7 19.26 11.36 44.69
N SER A 8 20.04 10.59 43.94
CA SER A 8 20.26 10.78 42.50
C SER A 8 18.96 10.51 41.74
N HIS A 9 18.40 11.54 41.10
CA HIS A 9 17.30 11.40 40.17
C HIS A 9 17.74 10.63 38.91
N PRO A 10 16.92 9.69 38.39
CA PRO A 10 17.19 9.06 37.10
C PRO A 10 17.11 10.10 35.99
N HIS A 11 18.13 10.09 35.13
CA HIS A 11 18.17 10.86 33.89
C HIS A 11 16.94 10.55 33.04
N GLN A 12 16.03 11.52 32.95
CA GLN A 12 15.01 11.59 31.92
C GLN A 12 15.75 11.72 30.58
N ALA A 13 15.66 10.68 29.73
CA ALA A 13 16.22 10.71 28.39
C ALA A 13 15.52 11.82 27.58
N PRO A 14 16.27 12.76 26.97
CA PRO A 14 15.72 13.77 26.09
C PRO A 14 15.48 13.16 24.71
N GLY A 15 14.25 13.29 24.18
CA GLY A 15 14.04 13.19 22.73
C GLY A 15 13.11 12.09 22.22
N ALA A 16 12.06 11.70 22.94
CA ALA A 16 10.85 11.24 22.26
C ALA A 16 10.09 12.49 21.78
N SER A 17 10.51 13.04 20.64
CA SER A 17 9.67 13.98 19.89
C SER A 17 8.38 13.24 19.56
N LEU A 18 7.35 13.43 20.38
CA LEU A 18 5.97 13.19 20.03
C LEU A 18 5.67 14.11 18.85
N ARG A 19 5.94 13.60 17.63
CA ARG A 19 5.44 14.17 16.39
C ARG A 19 3.91 14.18 16.53
N ALA A 20 3.36 15.31 16.92
CA ALA A 20 1.94 15.52 16.93
C ALA A 20 1.41 15.31 15.50
N GLY A 21 0.58 14.28 15.31
CA GLY A 21 -0.42 14.25 14.24
C GLY A 21 -0.30 13.16 13.18
N ALA A 22 0.73 12.31 13.16
CA ALA A 22 0.70 11.12 12.31
C ALA A 22 0.05 9.99 13.11
N SER A 23 -1.24 9.73 12.84
CA SER A 23 -1.94 8.57 13.40
C SER A 23 -1.12 7.31 13.10
N ASP A 24 -0.84 6.52 14.13
CA ASP A 24 -0.06 5.28 14.03
C ASP A 24 -0.84 4.27 13.17
N GLU A 25 -0.27 3.83 12.03
CA GLU A 25 -0.87 2.84 11.13
C GLU A 25 -1.13 1.49 11.82
N THR A 26 -0.52 1.23 12.99
CA THR A 26 -0.80 0.03 13.80
C THR A 26 -1.97 0.20 14.77
N ASP A 27 -2.61 1.37 14.80
CA ASP A 27 -3.86 1.61 15.52
C ASP A 27 -5.06 1.28 14.61
N PRO A 28 -5.97 0.37 15.00
CA PRO A 28 -7.19 0.08 14.24
C PRO A 28 -8.02 1.33 13.91
N PHE A 29 -8.02 2.36 14.76
CA PHE A 29 -8.73 3.61 14.50
C PHE A 29 -8.17 4.39 13.31
N TYR A 30 -6.92 4.14 12.90
CA TYR A 30 -6.35 4.66 11.65
C TYR A 30 -7.23 4.30 10.44
N TYR A 31 -7.82 3.10 10.46
CA TYR A 31 -8.63 2.54 9.38
C TYR A 31 -10.13 2.74 9.56
N ALA A 32 -10.58 3.48 10.57
CA ALA A 32 -12.00 3.60 10.94
C ALA A 32 -12.91 4.06 9.78
N ASN A 33 -12.37 4.86 8.86
CA ASN A 33 -13.11 5.41 7.71
C ASN A 33 -12.84 4.67 6.39
N THR A 34 -12.01 3.63 6.41
CA THR A 34 -11.66 2.85 5.22
C THR A 34 -12.05 1.39 5.34
N GLY A 35 -12.03 0.78 6.53
CA GLY A 35 -12.49 -0.60 6.73
C GLY A 35 -14.01 -0.74 6.73
N VAL A 36 -14.53 -1.85 6.20
CA VAL A 36 -15.97 -2.14 6.15
C VAL A 36 -16.49 -2.62 7.51
N SER A 37 -15.63 -3.26 8.31
CA SER A 37 -15.95 -3.78 9.64
C SER A 37 -14.81 -3.54 10.63
N TRP A 38 -15.10 -3.65 11.92
CA TRP A 38 -14.09 -3.58 12.98
C TRP A 38 -13.02 -4.68 12.83
N ASP A 39 -13.40 -5.89 12.40
CA ASP A 39 -12.45 -6.98 12.17
C ASP A 39 -11.50 -6.69 11.01
N GLU A 40 -11.98 -6.06 9.92
CA GLU A 40 -11.10 -5.61 8.84
C GLU A 40 -10.14 -4.52 9.33
N GLN A 41 -10.62 -3.56 10.14
CA GLN A 41 -9.77 -2.50 10.72
C GLN A 41 -8.66 -3.07 11.61
N LEU A 42 -9.01 -4.03 12.48
CA LEU A 42 -8.05 -4.72 13.34
C LEU A 42 -7.05 -5.53 12.51
N LEU A 43 -7.51 -6.24 11.47
CA LEU A 43 -6.64 -6.97 10.55
C LEU A 43 -5.62 -6.05 9.90
N ARG A 44 -6.05 -4.90 9.36
CA ARG A 44 -5.17 -3.95 8.67
C ARG A 44 -4.12 -3.37 9.61
N ALA A 45 -4.50 -3.03 10.84
CA ALA A 45 -3.57 -2.56 11.88
C ALA A 45 -2.56 -3.65 12.30
N ASP A 46 -3.02 -4.89 12.48
CA ASP A 46 -2.15 -6.03 12.77
C ASP A 46 -1.20 -6.32 11.60
N PHE A 47 -1.65 -6.15 10.36
CA PHE A 47 -0.82 -6.29 9.17
C PHE A 47 0.28 -5.22 9.13
N ALA A 48 -0.07 -3.96 9.39
CA ALA A 48 0.90 -2.87 9.49
C ALA A 48 1.95 -3.16 10.57
N ARG A 49 1.52 -3.65 11.75
CA ARG A 49 2.43 -4.08 12.81
C ARG A 49 3.34 -5.23 12.38
N ALA A 50 2.80 -6.26 11.74
CA ALA A 50 3.58 -7.39 11.25
C ALA A 50 4.60 -6.94 10.18
N HIS A 51 4.22 -6.01 9.30
CA HIS A 51 5.12 -5.42 8.32
C HIS A 51 6.27 -4.66 8.99
N GLN A 52 5.97 -3.81 9.99
CA GLN A 52 7.00 -3.09 10.76
C GLN A 52 7.95 -4.04 11.49
N LEU A 53 7.44 -5.12 12.09
CA LEU A 53 8.26 -6.15 12.75
C LEU A 53 9.21 -6.83 11.76
N ARG A 54 8.75 -7.19 10.57
CA ARG A 54 9.59 -7.79 9.51
C ARG A 54 10.68 -6.82 9.05
N GLU A 55 10.34 -5.55 8.82
CA GLU A 55 11.31 -4.51 8.44
C GLU A 55 12.34 -4.24 9.54
N ALA A 56 11.92 -4.24 10.82
CA ALA A 56 12.82 -4.08 11.95
C ALA A 56 13.75 -5.29 12.11
N ALA A 57 13.24 -6.51 11.88
CA ALA A 57 13.99 -7.75 12.01
C ALA A 57 15.24 -7.78 11.11
N TYR A 58 15.16 -7.26 9.87
CA TYR A 58 16.32 -7.18 8.96
C TYR A 58 17.44 -6.25 9.43
N ARG A 59 17.20 -5.41 10.44
CA ARG A 59 18.20 -4.50 11.04
C ARG A 59 18.64 -4.93 12.43
N ALA A 60 18.04 -5.99 12.98
CA ALA A 60 18.29 -6.46 14.34
C ALA A 60 19.43 -7.50 14.38
N ASP A 61 19.92 -7.82 15.58
CA ASP A 61 20.77 -8.99 15.78
C ASP A 61 19.98 -10.31 15.61
N ASN A 62 20.67 -11.45 15.56
CA ASN A 62 20.07 -12.74 15.24
C ASN A 62 18.99 -13.20 16.25
N ASP A 63 19.19 -12.93 17.54
CA ASP A 63 18.26 -13.35 18.58
C ASP A 63 17.01 -12.47 18.53
N GLN A 64 17.17 -11.15 18.42
CA GLN A 64 16.08 -10.21 18.28
C GLN A 64 15.31 -10.39 16.96
N MET A 65 16.01 -10.64 15.85
CA MET A 65 15.41 -10.96 14.55
C MET A 65 14.47 -12.16 14.66
N THR A 66 14.92 -13.23 15.34
CA THR A 66 14.13 -14.46 15.53
C THR A 66 12.84 -14.17 16.29
N VAL A 67 12.90 -13.39 17.36
CA VAL A 67 11.72 -12.99 18.15
C VAL A 67 10.77 -12.15 17.31
N MET A 68 11.26 -11.12 16.60
CA MET A 68 10.43 -10.25 15.77
C MET A 68 9.71 -11.00 14.64
N LEU A 69 10.41 -11.91 13.96
CA LEU A 69 9.82 -12.73 12.90
C LEU A 69 8.79 -13.72 13.47
N ALA A 70 9.04 -14.31 14.64
CA ALA A 70 8.07 -15.15 15.32
C ALA A 70 6.81 -14.36 15.71
N ASP A 71 6.96 -13.13 16.19
CA ASP A 71 5.86 -12.25 16.55
C ASP A 71 5.02 -11.88 15.32
N ALA A 72 5.66 -11.46 14.22
CA ALA A 72 4.99 -11.21 12.95
C ALA A 72 4.24 -12.46 12.43
N GLY A 73 4.85 -13.65 12.57
CA GLY A 73 4.24 -14.92 12.20
C GLY A 73 2.98 -15.24 13.02
N ARG A 74 2.97 -14.97 14.33
CA ARG A 74 1.77 -15.17 15.17
C ARG A 74 0.62 -14.24 14.78
N LEU A 75 0.91 -12.99 14.40
CA LEU A 75 -0.11 -12.07 13.90
C LEU A 75 -0.74 -12.59 12.60
N ALA A 76 0.09 -13.10 11.67
CA ALA A 76 -0.36 -13.67 10.40
C ALA A 76 -1.24 -14.92 10.60
N GLU A 77 -0.78 -15.86 11.41
CA GLU A 77 -1.48 -17.14 11.63
C GLU A 77 -2.88 -16.95 12.22
N ARG A 78 -3.02 -15.99 13.13
CA ARG A 78 -4.32 -15.63 13.71
C ARG A 78 -5.34 -15.19 12.65
N TRP A 79 -4.90 -14.53 11.58
CA TRP A 79 -5.79 -14.05 10.51
C TRP A 79 -6.00 -15.07 9.40
N ARG A 80 -5.02 -15.95 9.14
CA ARG A 80 -5.16 -17.05 8.16
C ARG A 80 -6.23 -18.07 8.53
N THR A 81 -6.58 -18.19 9.80
CA THR A 81 -7.62 -19.11 10.30
C THR A 81 -9.02 -18.48 10.37
N ARG A 82 -9.17 -17.22 9.93
CA ARG A 82 -10.42 -16.45 9.98
C ARG A 82 -11.01 -16.26 8.59
N ASP A 83 -12.23 -15.74 8.55
CA ASP A 83 -12.97 -15.33 7.35
C ASP A 83 -12.26 -14.26 6.50
N LEU A 84 -11.33 -13.50 7.11
CA LEU A 84 -10.53 -12.47 6.43
C LEU A 84 -9.14 -12.96 5.95
N ALA A 85 -8.89 -14.27 5.89
CA ALA A 85 -7.63 -14.82 5.41
C ALA A 85 -7.23 -14.30 4.01
N ALA A 86 -8.20 -14.23 3.09
CA ALA A 86 -7.97 -13.72 1.73
C ALA A 86 -7.52 -12.25 1.72
N VAL A 87 -7.99 -11.42 2.65
CA VAL A 87 -7.57 -10.01 2.77
C VAL A 87 -6.12 -9.92 3.24
N TRP A 88 -5.71 -10.78 4.19
CA TRP A 88 -4.32 -10.86 4.63
C TRP A 88 -3.39 -11.28 3.49
N GLU A 89 -3.74 -12.33 2.75
CA GLU A 89 -2.96 -12.80 1.59
C GLU A 89 -2.90 -11.74 0.49
N GLY A 90 -4.01 -11.07 0.19
CA GLY A 90 -4.07 -9.96 -0.75
C GLY A 90 -3.13 -8.81 -0.36
N LEU A 91 -3.02 -8.49 0.94
CA LEU A 91 -2.06 -7.51 1.44
C LEU A 91 -0.60 -7.96 1.28
N GLU A 92 -0.27 -9.23 1.56
CA GLU A 92 1.08 -9.77 1.34
C GLU A 92 1.47 -9.65 -0.15
N ASN A 93 0.56 -10.03 -1.05
CA ASN A 93 0.75 -9.92 -2.50
C ASN A 93 0.87 -8.46 -2.97
N ALA A 94 0.03 -7.56 -2.46
CA ALA A 94 0.09 -6.15 -2.81
C ALA A 94 1.41 -5.50 -2.37
N VAL A 95 1.90 -5.80 -1.16
CA VAL A 95 3.22 -5.32 -0.69
C VAL A 95 4.34 -5.84 -1.59
N LEU A 96 4.29 -7.12 -1.96
CA LEU A 96 5.26 -7.71 -2.88
C LEU A 96 5.24 -7.01 -4.24
N GLY A 97 4.04 -6.76 -4.80
CA GLY A 97 3.86 -6.03 -6.05
C GLY A 97 4.44 -4.61 -5.99
N TRP A 98 4.20 -3.87 -4.91
CA TRP A 98 4.77 -2.53 -4.73
C TRP A 98 6.29 -2.54 -4.59
N ARG A 99 6.88 -3.56 -3.97
CA ARG A 99 8.34 -3.70 -3.85
C ARG A 99 9.00 -4.01 -5.19
N HIS A 100 8.35 -4.81 -6.04
CA HIS A 100 8.93 -5.26 -7.31
C HIS A 100 8.60 -4.36 -8.50
N ALA A 101 7.40 -3.77 -8.56
CA ALA A 101 6.92 -3.01 -9.71
C ALA A 101 6.12 -1.76 -9.29
N PRO A 102 6.71 -0.82 -8.54
CA PRO A 102 5.98 0.32 -7.98
C PRO A 102 5.31 1.22 -9.03
N ALA A 103 5.96 1.43 -10.19
CA ALA A 103 5.38 2.23 -11.27
C ALA A 103 4.13 1.57 -11.89
N THR A 104 4.10 0.25 -11.96
CA THR A 104 2.97 -0.53 -12.45
C THR A 104 1.81 -0.49 -11.45
N MET A 105 2.11 -0.70 -10.17
CA MET A 105 1.10 -0.63 -9.10
C MET A 105 0.49 0.77 -8.99
N ALA A 106 1.30 1.83 -9.15
CA ALA A 106 0.83 3.21 -9.19
C ALA A 106 -0.11 3.47 -10.38
N ARG A 107 0.26 3.01 -11.58
CA ARG A 107 -0.60 3.11 -12.77
C ARG A 107 -1.92 2.36 -12.59
N LEU A 108 -1.87 1.15 -12.03
CA LEU A 108 -3.06 0.36 -11.73
C LEU A 108 -4.02 1.14 -10.82
N LEU A 109 -3.53 1.67 -9.68
CA LEU A 109 -4.36 2.48 -8.79
C LEU A 109 -4.91 3.74 -9.47
N ASN A 110 -4.10 4.46 -10.25
CA ASN A 110 -4.56 5.65 -10.97
C ASN A 110 -5.68 5.33 -11.97
N ASN A 111 -5.60 4.18 -12.65
CA ASN A 111 -6.66 3.73 -13.56
C ASN A 111 -7.94 3.41 -12.80
N LEU A 112 -7.84 2.71 -11.67
CA LEU A 112 -9.00 2.41 -10.80
C LEU A 112 -9.63 3.70 -10.25
N GLU A 113 -8.83 4.70 -9.88
CA GLU A 113 -9.31 6.02 -9.46
C GLU A 113 -10.03 6.75 -10.59
N HIS A 114 -9.44 6.72 -11.79
CA HIS A 114 -10.02 7.32 -12.99
C HIS A 114 -11.36 6.66 -13.35
N ASP A 115 -11.45 5.33 -13.29
CA ASP A 115 -12.69 4.58 -13.54
C ASP A 115 -13.79 4.97 -12.54
N ALA A 116 -13.47 5.00 -11.25
CA ALA A 116 -14.40 5.39 -10.21
C ALA A 116 -14.90 6.84 -10.37
N GLN A 117 -14.04 7.78 -10.79
CA GLN A 117 -14.42 9.17 -11.07
C GLN A 117 -15.44 9.29 -12.22
N HIS A 118 -15.42 8.34 -13.16
CA HIS A 118 -16.34 8.30 -14.30
C HIS A 118 -17.54 7.37 -14.05
N GLY A 119 -17.73 6.90 -12.81
CA GLY A 119 -18.82 6.00 -12.43
C GLY A 119 -18.74 4.63 -13.11
N ARG A 120 -17.54 4.20 -13.52
CA ARG A 120 -17.31 2.84 -13.99
C ARG A 120 -17.11 1.92 -12.79
N ASP A 121 -17.71 0.74 -12.84
CA ASP A 121 -17.51 -0.29 -11.83
C ASP A 121 -16.05 -0.71 -11.80
N SER A 122 -15.50 -0.87 -10.58
CA SER A 122 -14.12 -1.32 -10.43
C SER A 122 -13.98 -2.77 -10.90
N ALA A 123 -12.94 -3.05 -11.66
CA ALA A 123 -12.59 -4.42 -12.04
C ALA A 123 -12.15 -5.27 -10.83
N LEU A 124 -11.78 -4.63 -9.71
CA LEU A 124 -11.35 -5.31 -8.49
C LEU A 124 -12.38 -5.17 -7.36
N PRO A 125 -12.53 -6.20 -6.51
CA PRO A 125 -13.27 -6.09 -5.27
C PRO A 125 -12.75 -4.93 -4.39
N GLU A 126 -13.64 -4.24 -3.68
CA GLU A 126 -13.24 -3.07 -2.88
C GLU A 126 -12.17 -3.39 -1.83
N ALA A 127 -12.21 -4.59 -1.22
CA ALA A 127 -11.23 -5.02 -0.23
C ALA A 127 -9.80 -5.10 -0.81
N GLU A 128 -9.68 -5.53 -2.07
CA GLU A 128 -8.40 -5.56 -2.80
C GLU A 128 -7.92 -4.16 -3.11
N VAL A 129 -8.81 -3.27 -3.57
CA VAL A 129 -8.48 -1.86 -3.79
C VAL A 129 -7.92 -1.25 -2.51
N ARG A 130 -8.56 -1.45 -1.36
CA ARG A 130 -8.06 -1.00 -0.05
C ARG A 130 -6.69 -1.61 0.29
N SER A 131 -6.46 -2.89 -0.02
CA SER A 131 -5.17 -3.54 0.19
C SER A 131 -4.06 -2.94 -0.68
N LEU A 132 -4.35 -2.53 -1.91
CA LEU A 132 -3.41 -1.83 -2.78
C LEU A 132 -3.00 -0.46 -2.21
N TYR A 133 -3.95 0.31 -1.67
CA TYR A 133 -3.65 1.58 -1.00
C TYR A 133 -2.78 1.37 0.23
N GLN A 134 -3.16 0.44 1.11
CA GLN A 134 -2.40 0.14 2.32
C GLN A 134 -0.97 -0.30 2.01
N ALA A 135 -0.81 -1.18 1.03
CA ALA A 135 0.51 -1.68 0.64
C ALA A 135 1.38 -0.56 0.05
N GLY A 136 0.80 0.36 -0.72
CA GLY A 136 1.51 1.53 -1.25
C GLY A 136 2.01 2.46 -0.15
N GLU A 137 1.23 2.61 0.92
CA GLU A 137 1.60 3.34 2.13
C GLU A 137 2.71 2.66 2.92
N LEU A 138 2.54 1.39 3.27
CA LEU A 138 3.53 0.62 4.04
C LEU A 138 4.89 0.53 3.35
N THR A 139 4.91 0.59 2.01
CA THR A 139 6.14 0.55 1.20
C THR A 139 6.70 1.94 0.87
N GLY A 140 6.04 3.02 1.30
CA GLY A 140 6.49 4.40 1.11
C GLY A 140 6.31 4.96 -0.31
N HIS A 141 5.54 4.27 -1.16
CA HIS A 141 5.31 4.70 -2.55
C HIS A 141 4.08 5.61 -2.70
N ARG A 142 3.15 5.60 -1.75
CA ARG A 142 1.93 6.40 -1.79
C ARG A 142 1.48 6.76 -0.38
N THR A 143 0.87 7.93 -0.19
CA THR A 143 0.18 8.23 1.07
C THR A 143 -1.27 7.77 0.97
N TRP A 144 -1.74 6.93 1.90
CA TRP A 144 -3.16 6.65 1.99
C TRP A 144 -3.84 7.85 2.65
N LEU A 145 -4.47 8.70 1.84
CA LEU A 145 -5.25 9.81 2.36
C LEU A 145 -6.55 9.28 2.98
N THR A 146 -6.47 8.78 4.20
CA THR A 146 -7.65 8.41 4.99
C THR A 146 -8.35 9.68 5.47
N PRO A 147 -9.69 9.69 5.62
CA PRO A 147 -10.41 10.85 6.12
C PRO A 147 -9.95 11.33 7.51
N ALA A 148 -9.28 10.48 8.30
CA ALA A 148 -8.71 10.85 9.61
C ALA A 148 -7.51 11.78 9.50
N THR A 149 -6.77 11.74 8.39
CA THR A 149 -5.65 12.66 8.09
C THR A 149 -6.07 13.82 7.19
N MET A 150 -7.29 13.77 6.62
CA MET A 150 -7.83 14.85 5.80
C MET A 150 -8.42 15.97 6.66
N THR A 151 -8.00 17.20 6.40
CA THR A 151 -8.77 18.39 6.81
C THR A 151 -10.15 18.35 6.13
N ARG A 152 -11.15 18.99 6.74
CA ARG A 152 -12.55 19.00 6.26
C ARG A 152 -12.69 19.43 4.79
N ASP A 153 -11.76 20.22 4.25
CA ASP A 153 -11.71 20.61 2.83
C ASP A 153 -11.26 19.47 1.90
N ALA A 154 -10.26 18.67 2.31
CA ALA A 154 -9.76 17.54 1.52
C ALA A 154 -10.77 16.39 1.41
N SER A 155 -11.70 16.28 2.38
CA SER A 155 -12.77 15.27 2.37
C SER A 155 -13.72 15.39 1.17
N HIS A 156 -13.83 16.56 0.54
CA HIS A 156 -14.65 16.75 -0.67
C HIS A 156 -13.96 16.25 -1.95
N HIS A 157 -12.63 16.09 -1.89
CA HIS A 157 -11.79 15.59 -2.99
C HIS A 157 -11.27 14.17 -2.76
N ALA A 158 -11.58 13.56 -1.62
CA ALA A 158 -11.34 12.15 -1.40
C ALA A 158 -12.04 11.35 -2.52
N PRO A 159 -11.32 10.48 -3.25
CA PRO A 159 -11.96 9.63 -4.24
C PRO A 159 -13.12 8.89 -3.58
N ARG A 160 -14.33 9.05 -4.12
CA ARG A 160 -15.54 8.31 -3.70
C ARG A 160 -15.47 6.84 -4.13
N ILE A 161 -14.29 6.24 -4.00
CA ILE A 161 -14.00 4.85 -4.34
C ILE A 161 -14.57 3.93 -3.27
N PHE A 162 -14.63 4.41 -2.04
CA PHE A 162 -15.23 3.69 -0.93
C PHE A 162 -16.64 4.21 -0.75
N GLY A 163 -17.62 3.36 -1.04
CA GLY A 163 -19.03 3.71 -1.03
C GLY A 163 -19.40 4.45 0.25
N GLN A 164 -19.61 5.76 0.14
CA GLN A 164 -20.38 6.46 1.16
C GLN A 164 -21.82 5.99 0.96
N ALA A 165 -22.26 5.04 1.77
CA ALA A 165 -23.67 4.82 2.05
C ALA A 165 -24.20 6.11 2.72
N THR A 166 -24.37 7.16 1.92
CA THR A 166 -25.08 8.37 2.33
C THR A 166 -26.52 7.96 2.53
N GLY A 167 -26.94 7.99 3.79
CA GLY A 167 -28.29 7.65 4.20
C GLY A 167 -29.31 8.37 3.31
N THR A 168 -29.99 7.59 2.48
CA THR A 168 -31.27 7.98 1.90
C THR A 168 -32.32 7.19 2.66
N ALA A 169 -33.17 7.92 3.37
CA ALA A 169 -34.18 7.40 4.27
C ALA A 169 -35.24 6.55 3.55
N MET A 170 -35.62 5.44 4.22
CA MET A 170 -36.96 4.82 4.28
C MET A 170 -37.93 5.07 3.11
N ALA A 171 -38.16 4.02 2.31
CA ALA A 171 -39.50 3.44 2.08
C ALA A 171 -39.45 2.34 0.99
N ALA A 172 -39.69 1.08 1.38
CA ALA A 172 -40.70 0.22 0.78
C ALA A 172 -40.62 -1.21 1.32
N LEU A 173 -41.80 -1.74 1.60
CA LEU A 173 -42.13 -3.03 2.19
C LEU A 173 -41.83 -4.26 1.30
N VAL A 174 -41.62 -5.38 2.00
CA VAL A 174 -42.15 -6.74 1.73
C VAL A 174 -41.74 -7.44 0.42
N GLY A 175 -41.11 -8.60 0.60
CA GLY A 175 -41.11 -9.67 -0.39
C GLY A 175 -39.98 -10.67 -0.12
N GLY A 176 -40.29 -11.75 0.60
CA GLY A 176 -39.32 -12.81 0.85
C GLY A 176 -38.86 -13.47 -0.44
N HIS A 177 -37.56 -13.80 -0.50
CA HIS A 177 -37.06 -14.91 -1.28
C HIS A 177 -35.83 -15.50 -0.58
N ASP A 178 -35.98 -16.77 -0.27
CA ASP A 178 -34.97 -17.73 0.11
C ASP A 178 -33.98 -17.90 -1.05
N GLN A 179 -32.75 -17.43 -0.88
CA GLN A 179 -31.63 -17.77 -1.75
C GLN A 179 -30.44 -18.15 -0.88
N GLY A 180 -30.19 -19.46 -0.80
CA GLY A 180 -28.99 -20.04 -0.23
C GLY A 180 -27.75 -19.42 -0.87
N HIS A 181 -26.99 -18.70 -0.05
CA HIS A 181 -25.66 -18.22 -0.40
C HIS A 181 -24.75 -19.42 -0.65
N ALA A 182 -24.42 -19.66 -1.92
CA ALA A 182 -23.28 -20.47 -2.29
C ALA A 182 -22.00 -19.75 -1.82
N PRO A 183 -21.01 -20.46 -1.23
CA PRO A 183 -19.73 -19.86 -0.90
C PRO A 183 -19.05 -19.37 -2.18
N ALA A 184 -18.72 -18.08 -2.20
CA ALA A 184 -18.01 -17.43 -3.30
C ALA A 184 -16.71 -18.18 -3.60
N ALA A 185 -16.57 -18.61 -4.86
CA ALA A 185 -15.31 -19.10 -5.39
C ALA A 185 -14.27 -17.97 -5.34
N MET A 186 -13.10 -18.26 -4.79
CA MET A 186 -12.01 -17.33 -4.52
C MET A 186 -11.40 -16.75 -5.82
N PRO A 187 -11.37 -15.42 -6.02
CA PRO A 187 -10.62 -14.78 -7.09
C PRO A 187 -9.20 -14.45 -6.59
N SER A 188 -8.31 -15.43 -6.41
CA SER A 188 -6.89 -15.15 -6.12
C SER A 188 -6.02 -15.08 -7.38
N ALA A 189 -6.56 -15.46 -8.54
CA ALA A 189 -5.82 -15.51 -9.80
C ALA A 189 -5.71 -14.15 -10.52
N ASP A 190 -6.61 -13.21 -10.27
CA ASP A 190 -6.73 -11.99 -11.08
C ASP A 190 -5.62 -10.97 -10.79
N ILE A 191 -5.11 -10.89 -9.55
CA ILE A 191 -3.99 -10.00 -9.23
C ILE A 191 -2.70 -10.54 -9.85
N GLN A 192 -2.47 -11.85 -9.77
CA GLN A 192 -1.29 -12.45 -10.39
C GLN A 192 -1.34 -12.30 -11.92
N SER A 193 -2.52 -12.51 -12.52
CA SER A 193 -2.72 -12.30 -13.97
C SER A 193 -2.57 -10.83 -14.39
N ALA A 194 -3.06 -9.87 -13.60
CA ALA A 194 -2.90 -8.44 -13.87
C ALA A 194 -1.43 -7.99 -13.74
N VAL A 195 -0.71 -8.51 -12.75
CA VAL A 195 0.73 -8.28 -12.59
C VAL A 195 1.51 -8.94 -13.74
N GLU A 196 1.20 -10.18 -14.10
CA GLU A 196 1.85 -10.88 -15.21
C GLU A 196 1.59 -10.20 -16.57
N HIS A 197 0.36 -9.72 -16.83
CA HIS A 197 0.04 -8.95 -18.03
C HIS A 197 0.77 -7.60 -18.08
N ALA A 198 0.89 -6.92 -16.94
CA ALA A 198 1.62 -5.65 -16.89
C ALA A 198 3.15 -5.83 -17.00
N VAL A 199 3.69 -6.95 -16.55
CA VAL A 199 5.11 -7.31 -16.70
C VAL A 199 5.43 -7.75 -18.13
N ALA A 200 4.50 -8.43 -18.82
CA ALA A 200 4.69 -8.86 -20.20
C ALA A 200 4.80 -7.68 -21.19
N ASP A 201 4.15 -6.55 -20.89
CA ASP A 201 4.19 -5.34 -21.71
C ASP A 201 5.50 -4.53 -21.50
N GLU A 202 6.28 -4.87 -20.47
CA GLU A 202 7.57 -4.24 -20.16
C GLU A 202 8.77 -5.15 -20.49
N THR A 203 8.71 -5.89 -21.61
CA THR A 203 9.99 -6.28 -22.23
C THR A 203 10.64 -4.99 -22.72
N PRO A 204 11.72 -4.49 -22.08
CA PRO A 204 12.41 -3.35 -22.61
C PRO A 204 12.94 -3.81 -23.95
N THR A 205 12.46 -3.19 -25.03
CA THR A 205 13.11 -3.31 -26.33
C THR A 205 14.44 -2.57 -26.17
N TRP A 206 15.41 -3.20 -25.51
CA TRP A 206 16.80 -2.83 -25.60
C TRP A 206 17.17 -3.05 -27.04
N VAL A 207 16.99 -2.00 -27.85
CA VAL A 207 17.71 -1.85 -29.09
C VAL A 207 19.18 -1.84 -28.65
N PRO A 208 19.99 -2.86 -28.99
CA PRO A 208 21.41 -2.78 -28.71
C PRO A 208 21.90 -1.47 -29.33
N GLU A 209 22.49 -0.59 -28.53
CA GLU A 209 23.18 0.58 -29.06
C GLU A 209 24.15 0.08 -30.13
N PRO A 210 24.15 0.66 -31.34
CA PRO A 210 25.10 0.27 -32.36
C PRO A 210 26.49 0.50 -31.77
N GLU A 211 27.24 -0.59 -31.66
CA GLU A 211 28.62 -0.63 -31.19
C GLU A 211 29.43 0.39 -32.01
N THR A 212 29.66 1.57 -31.46
CA THR A 212 30.46 2.61 -32.10
C THR A 212 31.89 2.11 -32.19
N ASP A 213 32.27 1.64 -33.37
CA ASP A 213 33.64 1.28 -33.72
C ASP A 213 34.56 2.50 -33.49
N PRO A 214 35.49 2.44 -32.51
CA PRO A 214 36.39 3.55 -32.20
C PRO A 214 37.46 3.78 -33.27
N THR A 215 37.45 3.00 -34.37
CA THR A 215 38.45 3.07 -35.45
C THR A 215 37.98 3.93 -36.63
N ALA A 216 36.75 4.44 -36.64
CA ALA A 216 36.26 5.27 -37.72
C ALA A 216 36.98 6.64 -37.74
N PRO A 217 37.73 7.00 -38.81
CA PRO A 217 38.38 8.28 -38.90
C PRO A 217 37.34 9.41 -38.95
N SER A 218 37.49 10.39 -38.06
CA SER A 218 36.67 11.60 -38.05
C SER A 218 36.75 12.31 -39.41
N ALA A 219 35.68 12.23 -40.18
CA ALA A 219 35.54 13.00 -41.41
C ALA A 219 35.32 14.47 -41.05
N SER A 220 36.40 15.23 -41.04
CA SER A 220 36.38 16.70 -40.96
C SER A 220 35.52 17.25 -42.09
N SER A 221 34.35 17.78 -41.72
CA SER A 221 33.50 18.55 -42.62
C SER A 221 34.21 19.85 -43.01
N GLN A 222 34.75 19.89 -44.23
CA GLN A 222 35.16 21.14 -44.87
C GLN A 222 33.91 21.88 -45.36
N SER A 223 33.55 22.95 -44.65
CA SER A 223 32.57 23.94 -45.12
C SER A 223 33.19 24.77 -46.25
N HIS A 224 32.85 24.44 -47.49
CA HIS A 224 33.16 25.25 -48.67
C HIS A 224 32.15 26.41 -48.75
N MET A 225 32.61 27.65 -48.50
CA MET A 225 31.85 28.86 -48.83
C MET A 225 32.08 29.17 -50.32
N GLU A 226 31.06 28.92 -51.13
CA GLU A 226 31.01 29.36 -52.52
C GLU A 226 30.42 30.78 -52.56
N CYS A 227 31.28 31.78 -52.81
CA CYS A 227 30.86 33.14 -53.14
C CYS A 227 30.65 33.23 -54.66
N GLY A 228 29.40 33.45 -55.08
CA GLY A 228 29.06 33.75 -56.47
C GLY A 228 29.07 35.27 -56.77
N PRO A 229 29.28 35.65 -58.04
CA PRO A 229 29.39 37.04 -58.52
C PRO A 229 28.04 37.78 -58.66
#